data_AF-V4S3V4-F1
#
_entry.id   AF-V4S3V4-F1
#
_cell.length_a   1.000
_cell.length_b   1.000
_cell.length_c   1.000
_cell.angle_alpha   90.00
_cell.angle_beta   90.00
_cell.angle_gamma   90.00
#
_symmetry.space_group_name_H-M   'P 1'
#
loop_
_entity.id
_entity.type
_entity.pdbx_description
1 polymer ?
#
loop_
_entity_poly.entity_id
_entity_poly.type
_entity_poly.pdbx_seq_one_letter_code
_entity_poly.pdbx_strand_id
1 'polypeptide(L)'
;MDEEFEFGDKAPPSFDRVGNTVKDAGAKGFNPGLIVLLVVGGLLLVFLIGNYILYMYAQKTLPPKKKKPVSKKKMKKERLKQGVSAPGE
;
A
#
# COMPACT_ATOMS: atom_id res chain seq x y z
N MET A 1 -31.72 -28.46 -37.20
CA MET A 1 -30.72 -27.39 -36.98
C MET A 1 -31.47 -26.17 -36.49
N ASP A 2 -32.28 -26.34 -35.44
CA ASP A 2 -33.35 -25.39 -35.09
C ASP A 2 -33.39 -25.13 -33.57
N GLU A 3 -32.47 -25.75 -32.80
CA GLU A 3 -32.38 -25.59 -31.34
C GLU A 3 -31.31 -24.56 -30.90
N GLU A 4 -30.55 -24.00 -31.86
CA GLU A 4 -29.44 -23.09 -31.56
C GLU A 4 -29.85 -21.60 -31.63
N PHE A 5 -31.01 -21.29 -32.23
CA PHE A 5 -31.50 -19.91 -32.41
C PHE A 5 -32.52 -19.46 -31.35
N GLU A 6 -33.06 -20.35 -30.52
CA GLU A 6 -34.06 -20.00 -29.50
C GLU A 6 -33.46 -19.60 -28.14
N PHE A 7 -32.14 -19.72 -27.97
CA PHE A 7 -31.45 -19.41 -26.71
C PHE A 7 -30.98 -17.94 -26.60
N GLY A 8 -31.07 -17.16 -27.68
CA GLY A 8 -30.63 -15.75 -27.72
C GLY A 8 -31.60 -14.74 -27.08
N ASP A 9 -32.89 -15.08 -27.01
CA ASP A 9 -33.96 -14.15 -26.58
C ASP A 9 -34.41 -14.35 -25.12
N LYS A 10 -33.79 -15.29 -24.40
CA LYS A 10 -34.10 -15.61 -22.99
C LYS A 10 -32.91 -15.33 -22.08
N ALA A 11 -32.35 -14.12 -22.16
CA ALA A 11 -31.51 -13.63 -21.08
C ALA A 11 -32.37 -13.51 -19.80
N PRO A 12 -31.95 -14.07 -18.65
CA PRO A 12 -32.72 -13.91 -17.43
C PRO A 12 -32.75 -12.43 -17.02
N PRO A 13 -33.85 -11.94 -16.44
CA PRO A 13 -34.07 -10.51 -16.10
C PRO A 13 -33.02 -9.93 -15.13
N SER A 14 -32.12 -10.77 -14.62
CA SER A 14 -30.95 -10.39 -13.83
C SER A 14 -29.88 -9.64 -14.64
N PHE A 15 -29.69 -9.94 -15.94
CA PHE A 15 -28.68 -9.25 -16.77
C PHE A 15 -29.12 -7.86 -17.22
N ASP A 16 -30.42 -7.63 -17.44
CA ASP A 16 -30.95 -6.31 -17.82
C ASP A 16 -30.73 -5.26 -16.71
N ARG A 17 -30.86 -5.68 -15.45
CA ARG A 17 -30.56 -4.81 -14.29
C ARG A 17 -29.09 -4.39 -14.24
N VAL A 18 -28.17 -5.29 -14.56
CA VAL A 18 -26.73 -4.98 -14.60
C VAL A 18 -26.40 -4.12 -15.83
N GLY A 19 -27.05 -4.37 -16.97
CA GLY A 19 -26.89 -3.53 -18.16
C GLY A 19 -27.37 -2.09 -17.95
N ASN A 20 -28.47 -1.89 -17.22
CA ASN A 20 -29.00 -0.55 -16.95
C ASN A 20 -28.12 0.23 -15.95
N THR A 21 -27.63 -0.40 -14.87
CA THR A 21 -26.72 0.27 -13.91
C THR A 21 -25.39 0.67 -14.55
N VAL A 22 -24.87 -0.13 -15.49
CA VAL A 22 -23.65 0.20 -16.24
C VAL A 22 -23.90 1.31 -17.27
N LYS A 23 -25.06 1.34 -17.93
CA LYS A 23 -25.45 2.39 -18.88
C LYS A 23 -25.70 3.74 -18.19
N ASP A 24 -26.37 3.73 -17.03
CA ASP A 24 -26.61 4.93 -16.22
C ASP A 24 -25.32 5.50 -15.62
N ALA A 25 -24.32 4.66 -15.36
CA ALA A 25 -22.99 5.08 -14.92
C ALA A 25 -22.16 5.75 -16.03
N GLY A 26 -22.45 5.47 -17.31
CA GLY A 26 -21.74 6.04 -18.47
C GLY A 26 -22.32 7.36 -19.00
N ALA A 27 -23.62 7.61 -18.81
CA ALA A 27 -24.32 8.76 -19.42
C ALA A 27 -24.37 10.02 -18.55
N LYS A 28 -24.03 9.93 -17.26
CA LYS A 28 -23.99 11.06 -16.33
C LYS A 28 -22.54 11.45 -16.10
N GLY A 29 -22.05 12.44 -16.84
CA GLY A 29 -20.67 12.94 -16.74
C GLY A 29 -20.24 13.18 -15.29
N PHE A 30 -18.96 12.95 -14.99
CA PHE A 30 -18.43 13.08 -13.64
C PHE A 30 -18.72 14.48 -13.07
N ASN A 31 -19.32 14.53 -11.89
CA ASN A 31 -19.59 15.78 -11.19
C ASN A 31 -18.26 16.53 -10.98
N PRO A 32 -18.18 17.84 -11.26
CA PRO A 32 -16.97 18.63 -11.02
C PRO A 32 -16.44 18.47 -9.58
N GLY A 33 -17.31 18.37 -8.58
CA GLY A 33 -16.90 18.11 -7.19
C GLY A 33 -16.23 16.74 -6.99
N LEU A 34 -16.71 15.70 -7.69
CA LEU A 34 -16.07 14.38 -7.68
C LEU A 34 -14.72 14.40 -8.38
N ILE A 35 -14.61 15.10 -9.52
CA ILE A 35 -13.33 15.26 -10.23
C ILE A 35 -12.33 15.95 -9.31
N VAL A 36 -12.70 17.04 -8.65
CA VAL A 36 -11.83 17.76 -7.72
C VAL A 36 -11.43 16.86 -6.54
N LEU A 37 -12.37 16.09 -5.98
CA LEU A 37 -12.05 15.15 -4.90
C LEU A 37 -11.03 14.09 -5.33
N LEU A 38 -11.20 13.52 -6.52
CA LEU A 38 -10.27 12.54 -7.07
C LEU A 38 -8.90 13.16 -7.37
N VAL A 39 -8.86 14.37 -7.92
CA VAL A 39 -7.61 15.07 -8.22
C VAL A 39 -6.88 15.44 -6.93
N VAL A 40 -7.52 16.17 -6.01
CA VAL A 40 -6.88 16.62 -4.77
C VAL A 40 -6.58 15.43 -3.86
N GLY A 41 -7.56 14.54 -3.67
CA GLY A 41 -7.40 13.33 -2.87
C GLY A 41 -6.33 12.40 -3.43
N GLY A 42 -6.33 12.16 -4.74
CA GLY A 42 -5.33 11.33 -5.41
C GLY A 42 -3.92 11.93 -5.34
N LEU A 43 -3.79 13.23 -5.56
CA LEU A 43 -2.50 13.92 -5.51
C LEU A 43 -1.92 13.88 -4.09
N LEU A 44 -2.74 14.10 -3.06
CA LEU A 44 -2.33 13.92 -1.66
C LEU A 44 -1.96 12.46 -1.36
N LEU A 45 -2.77 11.50 -1.79
CA LEU A 45 -2.52 10.09 -1.52
C LEU A 45 -1.18 9.62 -2.11
N VAL A 46 -0.92 9.96 -3.37
CA VAL A 46 0.36 9.67 -4.05
C VAL A 46 1.52 10.38 -3.36
N PHE A 47 1.35 11.64 -2.96
CA PHE A 47 2.38 12.38 -2.24
C PHE A 47 2.73 11.73 -0.89
N LEU A 48 1.73 11.34 -0.10
CA LEU A 48 1.95 10.67 1.18
C LEU A 48 2.60 9.29 1.01
N ILE A 49 2.12 8.48 0.06
CA ILE A 49 2.68 7.14 -0.20
C ILE A 49 4.11 7.25 -0.69
N GLY A 50 4.38 8.13 -1.67
CA GLY A 50 5.72 8.37 -2.19
C GLY A 50 6.68 8.84 -1.09
N ASN A 51 6.24 9.77 -0.24
CA ASN A 51 7.05 10.24 0.88
C ASN A 51 7.27 9.16 1.95
N TYR A 52 6.27 8.32 2.20
CA TYR A 52 6.39 7.21 3.15
C TYR A 52 7.39 6.14 2.66
N ILE A 53 7.32 5.77 1.38
CA ILE A 53 8.27 4.84 0.77
C ILE A 53 9.67 5.43 0.80
N LEU A 54 9.83 6.71 0.45
CA LEU A 54 11.11 7.41 0.48
C LEU A 54 11.68 7.46 1.91
N TYR A 55 10.83 7.73 2.90
CA TYR A 55 11.20 7.70 4.32
C TYR A 55 11.65 6.30 4.76
N MET A 56 10.89 5.26 4.40
CA MET A 56 11.28 3.88 4.69
C MET A 56 12.60 3.50 4.00
N TYR A 57 12.81 3.93 2.76
CA TYR A 57 14.05 3.69 2.02
C TYR A 57 15.23 4.37 2.71
N ALA A 58 15.07 5.65 3.08
CA ALA A 58 16.05 6.39 3.84
C ALA A 58 16.34 5.72 5.18
N GLN A 59 15.34 5.23 5.92
CA GLN A 59 15.58 4.48 7.17
C GLN A 59 16.38 3.19 6.97
N LYS A 60 16.22 2.50 5.83
CA LYS A 60 16.96 1.29 5.52
C LYS A 60 18.41 1.57 5.09
N THR A 61 18.65 2.70 4.42
CA THR A 61 19.99 3.13 3.98
C THR A 61 20.72 3.99 5.00
N LEU A 62 20.00 4.52 5.99
CA LEU A 62 20.57 5.25 7.11
C LEU A 62 21.48 4.29 7.89
N PRO A 63 22.78 4.62 8.03
CA PRO A 63 23.68 3.80 8.82
C PRO A 63 23.12 3.70 10.25
N PRO A 64 23.22 2.53 10.90
CA PRO A 64 22.67 2.32 12.23
C PRO A 64 23.17 3.45 13.12
N LYS A 65 22.24 4.26 13.65
CA LYS A 65 22.55 5.42 14.49
C LYS A 65 23.64 4.98 15.45
N LYS A 66 24.84 5.55 15.30
CA LYS A 66 26.00 5.15 16.11
C LYS A 66 25.56 5.24 17.55
N LYS A 67 25.32 4.08 18.19
CA LYS A 67 25.03 4.02 19.61
C LYS A 67 26.16 4.80 20.27
N LYS A 68 25.83 5.78 21.13
CA LYS A 68 26.84 6.59 21.83
C LYS A 68 27.95 5.63 22.27
N PRO A 69 29.22 5.87 21.88
CA PRO A 69 30.28 4.91 22.12
C PRO A 69 30.23 4.55 23.60
N VAL A 70 29.87 3.31 23.88
CA VAL A 70 29.69 2.88 25.25
C VAL A 70 31.10 2.88 25.84
N SER A 71 31.33 3.70 26.86
CA SER A 71 32.63 3.80 27.51
C SER A 71 33.19 2.39 27.74
N LYS A 72 34.49 2.20 27.47
CA LYS A 72 35.16 0.90 27.62
C LYS A 72 34.89 0.25 28.99
N LYS A 73 34.68 1.07 30.04
CA LYS A 73 34.27 0.65 31.39
C LYS A 73 32.88 -0.01 31.42
N LYS A 74 31.90 0.53 30.68
CA LYS A 74 30.56 -0.06 30.57
C LYS A 74 30.57 -1.33 29.71
N MET A 75 31.31 -1.35 28.59
CA MET A 75 31.44 -2.57 27.78
C MET A 75 32.10 -3.71 28.55
N LYS A 76 33.16 -3.44 29.32
CA LYS A 76 33.77 -4.45 30.20
C LYS A 76 32.81 -4.91 31.29
N LYS A 77 32.03 -4.00 31.87
CA LYS A 77 31.01 -4.32 32.90
C LYS A 77 29.85 -5.16 32.36
N GLU A 78 29.36 -4.90 31.14
CA GLU A 78 28.35 -5.75 30.50
C GLU A 78 28.92 -7.09 30.05
N ARG A 79 30.14 -7.14 29.50
CA ARG A 79 30.80 -8.39 29.11
C ARG A 79 31.05 -9.30 30.32
N LEU A 80 31.50 -8.75 31.46
CA LEU A 80 31.61 -9.52 32.71
C LEU A 80 30.26 -10.01 33.23
N LYS A 81 29.19 -9.21 33.11
CA LYS A 81 27.84 -9.62 33.51
C LYS A 81 27.25 -10.70 32.60
N GLN A 82 27.62 -10.71 31.33
CA GLN A 82 27.19 -11.71 30.36
C GLN A 82 28.05 -12.98 30.42
N GLY A 83 29.07 -13.05 31.29
CA GLY A 83 29.93 -14.22 31.45
C GLY A 83 30.78 -14.55 30.21
N VAL A 84 30.89 -13.62 29.25
CA VAL A 84 31.67 -13.83 28.04
C VAL A 84 33.14 -13.61 28.41
N SER A 85 33.92 -14.71 28.49
CA SER A 85 35.37 -14.62 28.64
C SER A 85 35.95 -13.84 27.45
N ALA A 86 37.02 -13.10 27.71
CA ALA A 86 37.63 -12.29 26.68
C ALA A 86 38.04 -13.19 25.49
N PRO A 87 37.88 -12.74 24.23
CA PRO A 87 38.41 -13.46 23.08
C PRO A 87 39.94 -13.40 23.16
N GLY A 88 40.55 -14.40 23.78
CA GLY A 88 41.97 -14.41 24.13
C GLY A 88 42.37 -15.32 25.30
N GLU A 89 41.48 -16.17 25.81
CA GLU A 89 41.81 -17.41 26.55
C GLU A 89 41.21 -18.61 25.82
#